data_AF-A0A0L6V917-F1
#
_entry.id   AF-A0A0L6V917-F1
#
_cell.length_a   1.000
_cell.length_b   1.000
_cell.length_c   1.000
_cell.angle_alpha   90.00
_cell.angle_beta   90.00
_cell.angle_gamma   90.00
#
_symmetry.space_group_name_H-M   'P 1'
#
loop_
_entity.id
_entity.type
_entity.pdbx_description
1 polymer ?
#
loop_
_entity_poly.entity_id
_entity_poly.type
_entity_poly.pdbx_seq_one_letter_code
_entity_poly.pdbx_strand_id
1 'polypeptide(L)'
;MELAHPTTLQLLFIRRDWIPQPSVPELTGDALPTVRSTHYTTRRMTDQETRATSDSPSVPNHIAEKAKPLHPTQASYAEFCSYYQDTSDDLASTYLDLLEDLVAELNMDQVKIAMLLNFANGATITLWNVTVEQCKIAKNKSTQEKFVRLAFIRRYPGFYEREQGTLVERAQYLELPVKTGLAQLKAKHTPPSVLGLDVIEAGYKSDYLRYHEIVAPSIQNLNTYVTSWQSGIYLAPYTCLIGLTMVGKTRLLMKMAEEMCVVYICLRPEDSTGEPKRSLLANDLLPPSSPDFKAYYIKIIAAIFLVTAKFFQLTPIISNLKKRYREWNEHQTTPTFHRDVLQELRTSDQITEQNEIAKHLTDAVTTVQQVFPNPKDPGLKTKPTSLPS
;
A
#
# COMPACT_ATOMS: atom_id res chain seq x y z
N MET A 1 -4.78 -10.02 4.24
CA MET A 1 -4.19 -8.69 4.51
C MET A 1 -3.54 -8.21 3.23
N GLU A 2 -4.37 -7.79 2.25
CA GLU A 2 -3.89 -7.19 1.01
C GLU A 2 -3.60 -5.72 1.28
N LEU A 3 -2.32 -5.38 1.24
CA LEU A 3 -1.83 -4.02 1.31
C LEU A 3 -2.32 -3.29 0.06
N ALA A 4 -3.06 -2.20 0.28
CA ALA A 4 -3.31 -1.17 -0.73
C ALA A 4 -2.04 -0.96 -1.56
N HIS A 5 -2.16 -1.06 -2.89
CA HIS A 5 -1.07 -0.98 -3.86
C HIS A 5 0.07 -0.08 -3.35
N PRO A 6 1.17 -0.65 -2.85
CA PRO A 6 2.30 0.15 -2.48
C PRO A 6 2.90 0.67 -3.78
N THR A 7 2.70 1.96 -4.04
CA THR A 7 3.60 2.71 -4.92
C THR A 7 4.99 2.55 -4.33
N THR A 8 5.70 1.52 -4.77
CA THR A 8 7.02 1.19 -4.23
C THR A 8 7.97 2.21 -4.81
N LEU A 9 8.23 3.23 -4.01
CA LEU A 9 9.20 4.24 -4.31
C LEU A 9 10.56 3.70 -3.89
N GLN A 10 11.40 3.38 -4.86
CA GLN A 10 12.78 3.00 -4.58
C GLN A 10 13.65 4.24 -4.71
N LEU A 11 14.22 4.66 -3.59
CA LEU A 11 15.26 5.69 -3.56
C LEU A 11 16.59 5.00 -3.39
N LEU A 12 17.49 5.25 -4.31
CA LEU A 12 18.89 4.89 -4.17
C LEU A 12 19.62 6.15 -3.72
N PHE A 13 20.02 6.17 -2.46
CA PHE A 13 20.84 7.24 -1.92
C PHE A 13 22.32 6.89 -2.14
N ILE A 14 23.12 7.83 -2.65
CA ILE A 14 24.57 7.61 -2.83
C ILE A 14 25.37 8.61 -1.99
N ARG A 15 26.08 8.10 -0.98
CA ARG A 15 27.04 8.86 -0.16
C ARG A 15 28.24 7.99 0.17
N ARG A 16 29.40 8.63 0.30
CA ARG A 16 30.70 7.98 0.51
C ARG A 16 30.75 7.03 1.71
N ASP A 17 30.05 7.38 2.78
CA ASP A 17 30.10 6.66 4.07
C ASP A 17 29.17 5.41 4.10
N TRP A 18 28.50 5.07 2.99
CA TRP A 18 27.40 4.10 2.95
C TRP A 18 27.79 2.74 2.36
N ILE A 19 29.08 2.47 2.24
CA ILE A 19 29.60 1.31 1.50
C ILE A 19 30.57 0.54 2.40
N PRO A 20 30.33 -0.75 2.65
CA PRO A 20 30.93 -1.47 3.75
C PRO A 20 32.38 -1.85 3.50
N GLN A 21 33.22 -1.67 4.52
CA GLN A 21 34.47 -2.43 4.70
C GLN A 21 34.17 -3.67 5.57
N PRO A 22 34.89 -4.80 5.40
CA PRO A 22 34.57 -6.04 6.09
C PRO A 22 35.18 -6.10 7.49
N SER A 23 34.38 -6.38 8.53
CA SER A 23 34.77 -7.17 9.73
C SER A 23 33.62 -7.46 10.71
N VAL A 24 33.84 -8.51 11.51
CA VAL A 24 32.94 -9.46 12.21
C VAL A 24 32.43 -8.94 13.58
N PRO A 25 31.25 -9.40 14.09
CA PRO A 25 30.51 -8.73 15.17
C PRO A 25 30.63 -9.37 16.56
N GLU A 26 30.34 -8.58 17.59
CA GLU A 26 30.09 -9.05 18.97
C GLU A 26 28.77 -8.45 19.53
N LEU A 27 28.05 -9.29 20.26
CA LEU A 27 26.65 -9.17 20.70
C LEU A 27 26.48 -8.46 22.06
N THR A 28 25.25 -7.97 22.29
CA THR A 28 24.43 -7.83 23.54
C THR A 28 23.69 -6.49 23.50
N GLY A 29 22.46 -6.28 23.99
CA GLY A 29 21.48 -7.07 24.71
C GLY A 29 20.49 -6.10 25.39
N ASP A 30 19.19 -6.38 25.24
CA ASP A 30 18.07 -6.08 26.14
C ASP A 30 17.31 -4.72 26.24
N ALA A 31 15.98 -4.92 26.11
CA ALA A 31 14.87 -4.53 26.99
C ALA A 31 14.03 -3.25 26.75
N LEU A 32 12.74 -3.52 26.55
CA LEU A 32 11.54 -2.65 26.55
C LEU A 32 11.15 -2.18 27.96
N PRO A 33 10.26 -1.16 28.04
CA PRO A 33 9.08 -1.34 28.88
C PRO A 33 7.75 -0.78 28.31
N THR A 34 6.69 -1.40 28.83
CA THR A 34 5.24 -1.21 28.63
C THR A 34 4.66 -0.06 29.46
N VAL A 35 3.67 0.70 28.97
CA VAL A 35 2.67 1.41 29.81
C VAL A 35 1.27 1.45 29.16
N ARG A 36 0.27 1.52 30.03
CA ARG A 36 -1.16 1.17 29.98
C ARG A 36 -2.13 2.19 29.36
N SER A 37 -3.30 1.61 29.06
CA SER A 37 -4.65 2.12 28.75
C SER A 37 -5.23 3.18 29.71
N THR A 38 -6.07 4.07 29.16
CA THR A 38 -7.21 4.70 29.86
C THR A 38 -8.41 4.94 28.94
N HIS A 39 -9.59 4.89 29.55
CA HIS A 39 -10.94 4.70 29.00
C HIS A 39 -11.60 5.95 28.38
N TYR A 40 -12.59 5.64 27.53
CA TYR A 40 -13.56 6.51 26.86
C TYR A 40 -14.69 6.99 27.78
N THR A 41 -15.19 8.21 27.53
CA THR A 41 -16.46 8.72 28.07
C THR A 41 -17.43 9.05 26.94
N THR A 42 -18.61 8.44 27.00
CA THR A 42 -19.75 8.55 26.08
C THR A 42 -20.55 9.84 26.32
N ARG A 43 -21.02 10.49 25.25
CA ARG A 43 -22.07 11.53 25.32
C ARG A 43 -23.23 11.15 24.40
N ARG A 44 -24.42 10.98 25.00
CA ARG A 44 -25.71 10.69 24.34
C ARG A 44 -26.18 11.88 23.51
N MET A 45 -26.68 11.57 22.31
CA MET A 45 -27.56 12.43 21.51
C MET A 45 -29.03 12.14 21.87
N THR A 46 -29.84 13.18 21.87
CA THR A 46 -31.31 13.15 22.03
C THR A 46 -32.02 13.15 20.69
N ASP A 47 -33.13 12.43 20.65
CA ASP A 47 -34.06 12.26 19.54
C ASP A 47 -34.75 13.56 19.13
N GLN A 48 -35.04 13.71 17.84
CA GLN A 48 -36.29 14.34 17.42
C GLN A 48 -36.74 13.78 16.07
N GLU A 49 -37.90 13.12 16.12
CA GLU A 49 -38.66 12.51 15.05
C GLU A 49 -39.20 13.55 14.05
N THR A 50 -39.16 13.20 12.77
CA THR A 50 -40.06 13.75 11.74
C THR A 50 -40.88 12.60 11.16
N ARG A 51 -42.19 12.65 11.40
CA ARG A 51 -43.22 11.83 10.74
C ARG A 51 -43.35 12.23 9.27
N ALA A 52 -43.51 11.25 8.38
CA ALA A 52 -44.56 11.23 7.35
C ALA A 52 -44.59 9.92 6.55
N THR A 53 -45.82 9.50 6.23
CA THR A 53 -46.27 8.66 5.09
C THR A 53 -45.97 7.16 5.09
N SER A 54 -46.95 6.45 5.65
CA SER A 54 -47.46 5.13 5.25
C SER A 54 -47.73 5.06 3.75
N ASP A 55 -46.98 4.21 3.06
CA ASP A 55 -47.45 3.22 2.07
C ASP A 55 -46.26 2.29 1.80
N SER A 56 -46.13 1.23 2.61
CA SER A 56 -45.04 0.27 2.44
C SER A 56 -45.27 -0.54 1.16
N PRO A 57 -44.27 -0.65 0.26
CA PRO A 57 -44.39 -1.53 -0.90
C PRO A 57 -44.55 -2.97 -0.42
N SER A 58 -45.70 -3.58 -0.73
CA SER A 58 -45.98 -4.97 -0.47
C SER A 58 -45.12 -5.85 -1.38
N VAL A 59 -44.45 -6.86 -0.80
CA VAL A 59 -43.67 -7.86 -1.56
C VAL A 59 -44.56 -8.48 -2.67
N PRO A 60 -44.11 -8.52 -3.94
CA PRO A 60 -44.86 -9.14 -5.03
C PRO A 60 -45.20 -10.60 -4.74
N ASN A 61 -46.38 -11.03 -5.20
CA ASN A 61 -46.92 -12.37 -4.89
C ASN A 61 -45.94 -13.50 -5.24
N HIS A 62 -45.25 -13.43 -6.38
CA HIS A 62 -44.31 -14.48 -6.80
C HIS A 62 -43.08 -14.60 -5.86
N ILE A 63 -42.56 -13.48 -5.35
CA ILE A 63 -41.49 -13.48 -4.34
C ILE A 63 -42.01 -14.01 -3.00
N ALA A 64 -43.22 -13.59 -2.61
CA ALA A 64 -43.84 -14.02 -1.35
C ALA A 64 -44.13 -15.52 -1.32
N GLU A 65 -44.61 -16.10 -2.42
CA GLU A 65 -44.88 -17.54 -2.56
C GLU A 65 -43.59 -18.36 -2.41
N LYS A 66 -42.48 -17.88 -2.96
CA LYS A 66 -41.18 -18.53 -2.84
C LYS A 66 -40.52 -18.34 -1.47
N ALA A 67 -40.69 -17.16 -0.86
CA ALA A 67 -40.06 -16.83 0.41
C ALA A 67 -40.72 -17.53 1.61
N LYS A 68 -42.05 -17.63 1.66
CA LYS A 68 -42.77 -18.22 2.80
C LYS A 68 -42.29 -19.62 3.23
N PRO A 69 -42.11 -20.62 2.35
CA PRO A 69 -41.66 -21.94 2.75
C PRO A 69 -40.21 -21.95 3.28
N LEU A 70 -39.38 -20.99 2.86
CA LEU A 70 -37.98 -20.88 3.23
C LEU A 70 -37.75 -20.11 4.55
N HIS A 71 -38.80 -19.47 5.09
CA HIS A 71 -38.73 -18.69 6.33
C HIS A 71 -39.67 -19.31 7.38
N PRO A 72 -39.17 -20.22 8.24
CA PRO A 72 -40.01 -21.08 9.08
C PRO A 72 -40.79 -20.33 10.17
N THR A 73 -40.44 -19.06 10.44
CA THR A 73 -41.13 -18.23 11.43
C THR A 73 -41.63 -16.93 10.81
N GLN A 74 -42.72 -16.38 11.37
CA GLN A 74 -43.22 -15.06 10.97
C GLN A 74 -42.16 -13.97 11.15
N ALA A 75 -41.30 -14.08 12.17
CA ALA A 75 -40.20 -13.15 12.40
C ALA A 75 -39.16 -13.22 11.25
N SER A 76 -38.71 -14.42 10.88
CA SER A 76 -37.78 -14.59 9.76
C SER A 76 -38.34 -14.10 8.42
N TYR A 77 -39.65 -14.29 8.20
CA TYR A 77 -40.31 -13.78 7.00
C TYR A 77 -40.40 -12.25 7.01
N ALA A 78 -40.70 -11.64 8.15
CA ALA A 78 -40.72 -10.18 8.30
C ALA A 78 -39.32 -9.56 8.06
N GLU A 79 -38.25 -10.19 8.53
CA GLU A 79 -36.87 -9.77 8.25
C GLU A 79 -36.55 -9.82 6.75
N PHE A 80 -37.03 -10.85 6.04
CA PHE A 80 -36.91 -10.92 4.59
C PHE A 80 -37.70 -9.81 3.90
N CYS A 81 -38.93 -9.51 4.33
CA CYS A 81 -39.70 -8.39 3.79
C CYS A 81 -38.96 -7.04 3.97
N SER A 82 -38.33 -6.82 5.12
CA SER A 82 -37.51 -5.61 5.34
C SER A 82 -36.30 -5.57 4.41
N TYR A 83 -35.64 -6.70 4.18
CA TYR A 83 -34.56 -6.80 3.20
C TYR A 83 -35.00 -6.52 1.78
N TYR A 84 -36.18 -7.02 1.42
CA TYR A 84 -36.76 -6.82 0.10
C TYR A 84 -36.98 -5.34 -0.21
N GLN A 85 -37.35 -4.53 0.80
CA GLN A 85 -37.53 -3.08 0.63
C GLN A 85 -36.24 -2.35 0.23
N ASP A 86 -35.07 -2.91 0.55
CA ASP A 86 -33.75 -2.31 0.33
C ASP A 86 -32.97 -2.96 -0.83
N THR A 87 -33.59 -3.86 -1.60
CA THR A 87 -32.93 -4.65 -2.66
C THR A 87 -33.77 -4.72 -3.94
N SER A 88 -33.18 -5.17 -5.04
CA SER A 88 -33.91 -5.41 -6.30
C SER A 88 -34.59 -6.79 -6.35
N ASP A 89 -35.62 -6.93 -7.18
CA ASP A 89 -36.30 -8.21 -7.45
C ASP A 89 -35.33 -9.31 -7.90
N ASP A 90 -34.34 -8.96 -8.73
CA ASP A 90 -33.34 -9.90 -9.23
C ASP A 90 -32.46 -10.44 -8.09
N LEU A 91 -32.01 -9.56 -7.18
CA LEU A 91 -31.18 -9.96 -6.04
C LEU A 91 -31.99 -10.74 -5.00
N ALA A 92 -33.24 -10.34 -4.76
CA ALA A 92 -34.14 -11.08 -3.87
C ALA A 92 -34.43 -12.49 -4.42
N SER A 93 -34.68 -12.61 -5.72
CA SER A 93 -34.89 -13.90 -6.39
C SER A 93 -33.63 -14.76 -6.30
N THR A 94 -32.46 -14.19 -6.62
CA THR A 94 -31.17 -14.89 -6.52
C THR A 94 -30.88 -15.37 -5.10
N TYR A 95 -31.21 -14.56 -4.09
CA TYR A 95 -31.09 -14.95 -2.68
C TYR A 95 -31.98 -16.15 -2.37
N LEU A 96 -33.25 -16.13 -2.81
CA LEU A 96 -34.19 -17.22 -2.57
C LEU A 96 -33.79 -18.50 -3.32
N ASP A 97 -33.28 -18.40 -4.56
CA ASP A 97 -32.73 -19.52 -5.32
C ASP A 97 -31.57 -20.19 -4.57
N LEU A 98 -30.61 -19.40 -4.10
CA LEU A 98 -29.47 -19.92 -3.33
C LEU A 98 -29.91 -20.55 -2.01
N LEU A 99 -30.91 -19.98 -1.35
CA LEU A 99 -31.45 -20.50 -0.10
C LEU A 99 -32.15 -21.85 -0.33
N GLU A 100 -33.02 -21.93 -1.34
CA GLU A 100 -33.73 -23.15 -1.73
C GLU A 100 -32.75 -24.28 -2.09
N ASP A 101 -31.76 -23.96 -2.93
CA ASP A 101 -30.69 -24.87 -3.31
C ASP A 101 -29.96 -25.46 -2.09
N LEU A 102 -29.57 -24.60 -1.14
CA LEU A 102 -28.83 -25.02 0.06
C LEU A 102 -29.68 -25.86 1.00
N VAL A 103 -30.98 -25.54 1.13
CA VAL A 103 -31.92 -26.30 1.94
C VAL A 103 -32.10 -27.71 1.37
N ALA A 104 -32.25 -27.83 0.05
CA ALA A 104 -32.37 -29.11 -0.64
C ALA A 104 -31.07 -29.92 -0.60
N GLU A 105 -29.93 -29.30 -0.94
CA GLU A 105 -28.61 -29.95 -1.03
C GLU A 105 -28.13 -30.51 0.31
N LEU A 106 -28.44 -29.81 1.42
CA LEU A 106 -28.01 -30.21 2.77
C LEU A 106 -29.10 -30.90 3.59
N ASN A 107 -30.28 -31.15 3.01
CA ASN A 107 -31.44 -31.74 3.67
C ASN A 107 -31.71 -31.07 5.04
N MET A 108 -31.85 -29.74 5.01
CA MET A 108 -31.96 -28.94 6.22
C MET A 108 -33.33 -29.07 6.87
N ASP A 109 -33.34 -29.36 8.18
CA ASP A 109 -34.52 -29.21 9.02
C ASP A 109 -34.73 -27.73 9.41
N GLN A 110 -35.88 -27.40 10.02
CA GLN A 110 -36.21 -26.02 10.39
C GLN A 110 -35.19 -25.36 11.32
N VAL A 111 -34.51 -26.12 12.17
CA VAL A 111 -33.49 -25.58 13.10
C VAL A 111 -32.25 -25.16 12.32
N LYS A 112 -31.79 -26.00 11.38
CA LYS A 112 -30.66 -25.68 10.49
C LYS A 112 -30.98 -24.51 9.57
N ILE A 113 -32.21 -24.42 9.07
CA ILE A 113 -32.66 -23.26 8.28
C ILE A 113 -32.56 -21.98 9.11
N ALA A 114 -33.02 -21.99 10.36
CA ALA A 114 -32.91 -20.82 11.25
C ALA A 114 -31.44 -20.41 11.50
N MET A 115 -30.54 -21.38 11.68
CA MET A 115 -29.10 -21.11 11.80
C MET A 115 -28.52 -20.49 10.53
N LEU A 116 -28.90 -21.01 9.36
CA LEU A 116 -28.48 -20.47 8.06
C LEU A 116 -28.97 -19.03 7.87
N LEU A 117 -30.22 -18.73 8.24
CA LEU A 117 -30.79 -17.39 8.15
C LEU A 117 -30.07 -16.40 9.09
N ASN A 118 -29.78 -16.82 10.33
CA ASN A 118 -29.01 -16.02 11.29
C ASN A 118 -27.57 -15.76 10.85
N PHE A 119 -26.96 -16.73 10.15
CA PHE A 119 -25.70 -16.51 9.47
C PHE A 119 -25.88 -15.54 8.31
N ALA A 120 -26.85 -15.75 7.42
CA ALA A 120 -27.03 -14.92 6.23
C ALA A 120 -27.33 -13.46 6.58
N ASN A 121 -28.19 -13.17 7.56
CA ASN A 121 -28.53 -11.80 7.96
C ASN A 121 -27.45 -11.13 8.84
N GLY A 122 -26.46 -11.89 9.33
CA GLY A 122 -25.40 -11.38 10.20
C GLY A 122 -25.80 -11.19 11.66
N ALA A 123 -26.91 -11.78 12.11
CA ALA A 123 -27.26 -11.90 13.53
C ALA A 123 -26.22 -12.75 14.28
N THR A 124 -25.61 -13.71 13.59
CA THR A 124 -24.46 -14.48 14.08
C THR A 124 -23.22 -14.18 13.22
N ILE A 125 -22.15 -13.70 13.87
CA ILE A 125 -20.84 -13.47 13.25
C ILE A 125 -19.88 -14.54 13.78
N THR A 126 -19.41 -15.40 12.88
CA THR A 126 -18.48 -16.49 13.15
C THR A 126 -17.35 -16.47 12.14
N LEU A 127 -16.19 -16.99 12.53
CA LEU A 127 -15.09 -17.24 11.60
C LEU A 127 -15.54 -18.25 10.54
N TRP A 128 -15.11 -18.04 9.29
CA TRP A 128 -15.54 -18.84 8.15
C TRP A 128 -15.15 -20.31 8.30
N ASN A 129 -13.96 -20.59 8.83
CA ASN A 129 -13.52 -21.96 9.11
C ASN A 129 -14.45 -22.69 10.09
N VAL A 130 -14.91 -22.01 11.14
CA VAL A 130 -15.86 -22.55 12.12
C VAL A 130 -17.20 -22.85 11.45
N THR A 131 -17.70 -21.93 10.61
CA THR A 131 -18.94 -22.14 9.84
C THR A 131 -18.82 -23.36 8.93
N VAL A 132 -17.70 -23.51 8.23
CA VAL A 132 -17.43 -24.64 7.33
C VAL A 132 -17.44 -25.98 8.07
N GLU A 133 -16.86 -26.03 9.27
CA GLU A 133 -16.86 -27.22 10.12
C GLU A 133 -18.25 -27.54 10.68
N GLN A 134 -18.95 -26.54 11.23
CA GLN A 134 -20.29 -26.70 11.81
C GLN A 134 -21.31 -27.17 10.78
N CYS A 135 -21.25 -26.62 9.56
CA CYS A 135 -22.11 -27.02 8.46
C CYS A 135 -21.63 -28.30 7.75
N LYS A 136 -20.47 -28.85 8.12
CA LYS A 136 -19.84 -30.04 7.50
C LYS A 136 -19.63 -29.91 5.99
N ILE A 137 -19.35 -28.70 5.51
CA ILE A 137 -19.18 -28.39 4.08
C ILE A 137 -17.71 -28.31 3.63
N ALA A 138 -16.76 -28.71 4.48
CA ALA A 138 -15.31 -28.59 4.21
C ALA A 138 -14.85 -29.20 2.87
N LYS A 139 -15.49 -30.29 2.43
CA LYS A 139 -15.13 -30.99 1.19
C LYS A 139 -15.86 -30.49 -0.05
N ASN A 140 -16.91 -29.67 0.09
CA ASN A 140 -17.72 -29.21 -1.03
C ASN A 140 -17.52 -27.71 -1.28
N LYS A 141 -16.61 -27.39 -2.21
CA LYS A 141 -16.32 -26.01 -2.62
C LYS A 141 -17.54 -25.31 -3.23
N SER A 142 -18.40 -26.04 -3.94
CA SER A 142 -19.60 -25.48 -4.56
C SER A 142 -20.60 -25.02 -3.49
N THR A 143 -20.85 -25.86 -2.47
CA THR A 143 -21.71 -25.47 -1.34
C THR A 143 -21.13 -24.28 -0.57
N GLN A 144 -19.81 -24.26 -0.35
CA GLN A 144 -19.14 -23.14 0.30
C GLN A 144 -19.35 -21.81 -0.45
N GLU A 145 -19.22 -21.83 -1.78
CA GLU A 145 -19.50 -20.65 -2.62
C GLU A 145 -20.95 -20.18 -2.48
N LYS A 146 -21.92 -21.12 -2.50
CA LYS A 146 -23.34 -20.79 -2.30
C LYS A 146 -23.60 -20.13 -0.94
N PHE A 147 -22.99 -20.64 0.14
CA PHE A 147 -23.10 -20.05 1.49
C PHE A 147 -22.58 -18.61 1.54
N VAL A 148 -21.38 -18.38 1.00
CA VAL A 148 -20.77 -17.05 0.99
C VAL A 148 -21.62 -16.09 0.16
N ARG A 149 -22.07 -16.51 -1.04
CA ARG A 149 -22.93 -15.69 -1.90
C ARG A 149 -24.26 -15.36 -1.23
N LEU A 150 -24.94 -16.33 -0.62
CA LEU A 150 -26.20 -16.13 0.10
C LEU A 150 -26.05 -15.03 1.16
N ALA A 151 -25.05 -15.17 2.04
CA ALA A 151 -24.83 -14.21 3.12
C ALA A 151 -24.37 -12.84 2.59
N PHE A 152 -23.57 -12.80 1.52
CA PHE A 152 -23.09 -11.55 0.94
C PHE A 152 -24.22 -10.75 0.30
N ILE A 153 -25.11 -11.40 -0.48
CA ILE A 153 -26.32 -10.76 -1.03
C ILE A 153 -27.18 -10.19 0.09
N ARG A 154 -27.34 -10.95 1.17
CA ARG A 154 -28.23 -10.59 2.29
C ARG A 154 -27.71 -9.41 3.11
N ARG A 155 -26.38 -9.29 3.30
CA ARG A 155 -25.75 -8.23 4.12
C ARG A 155 -25.34 -7.02 3.30
N TYR A 156 -24.95 -7.21 2.05
CA TYR A 156 -24.32 -6.19 1.20
C TYR A 156 -24.91 -6.18 -0.23
N PRO A 157 -26.24 -6.07 -0.41
CA PRO A 157 -26.89 -6.23 -1.72
C PRO A 157 -26.33 -5.27 -2.78
N GLY A 158 -26.12 -4.00 -2.41
CA GLY A 158 -25.54 -3.01 -3.32
C GLY A 158 -24.09 -3.28 -3.75
N PHE A 159 -23.36 -4.20 -3.12
CA PHE A 159 -21.98 -4.54 -3.47
C PHE A 159 -21.83 -5.93 -4.09
N TYR A 160 -22.90 -6.73 -4.18
CA TYR A 160 -22.81 -8.13 -4.61
C TYR A 160 -22.23 -8.28 -6.03
N GLU A 161 -22.68 -7.47 -6.98
CA GLU A 161 -22.15 -7.48 -8.35
C GLU A 161 -20.84 -6.69 -8.50
N ARG A 162 -20.63 -5.67 -7.65
CA ARG A 162 -19.45 -4.80 -7.70
C ARG A 162 -18.19 -5.46 -7.12
N GLU A 163 -18.36 -6.33 -6.14
CA GLU A 163 -17.25 -7.02 -5.48
C GLU A 163 -16.84 -8.26 -6.28
N GLN A 164 -15.85 -8.14 -7.18
CA GLN A 164 -15.33 -9.26 -7.98
C GLN A 164 -14.30 -10.15 -7.23
N GLY A 165 -14.18 -9.99 -5.92
CA GLY A 165 -13.21 -10.71 -5.09
C GLY A 165 -13.44 -12.22 -5.03
N THR A 166 -12.39 -12.95 -4.63
CA THR A 166 -12.44 -14.40 -4.43
C THR A 166 -13.41 -14.81 -3.30
N LEU A 167 -13.81 -16.10 -3.25
CA LEU A 167 -14.61 -16.65 -2.13
C LEU A 167 -14.02 -16.26 -0.77
N VAL A 168 -12.69 -16.37 -0.65
CA VAL A 168 -11.96 -16.08 0.60
C VAL A 168 -12.06 -14.61 0.97
N GLU A 169 -11.91 -13.69 0.01
CA GLU A 169 -12.08 -12.25 0.26
C GLU A 169 -13.51 -11.92 0.69
N ARG A 170 -14.52 -12.47 -0.01
CA ARG A 170 -15.92 -12.27 0.35
C ARG A 170 -16.22 -12.80 1.75
N ALA A 171 -15.68 -13.97 2.10
CA ALA A 171 -15.84 -14.56 3.43
C ALA A 171 -15.25 -13.68 4.54
N GLN A 172 -14.12 -12.99 4.31
CA GLN A 172 -13.53 -12.07 5.30
C GLN A 172 -14.49 -10.93 5.68
N TYR A 173 -15.29 -10.41 4.74
CA TYR A 173 -16.32 -9.41 5.05
C TYR A 173 -17.49 -9.96 5.88
N LEU A 174 -17.72 -11.27 5.83
CA LEU A 174 -18.76 -11.95 6.61
C LEU A 174 -18.32 -12.25 8.06
N GLU A 175 -17.02 -12.30 8.30
CA GLU A 175 -16.44 -12.45 9.66
C GLU A 175 -16.47 -11.13 10.46
N LEU A 176 -16.86 -10.02 9.82
CA LEU A 176 -16.98 -8.71 10.44
C LEU A 176 -18.43 -8.41 10.83
N PRO A 177 -18.67 -7.58 11.88
CA PRO A 177 -19.97 -6.98 12.09
C PRO A 177 -20.46 -6.28 10.82
N VAL A 178 -21.75 -6.45 10.46
CA VAL A 178 -22.32 -5.99 9.19
C VAL A 178 -22.02 -4.51 8.90
N LYS A 179 -22.13 -3.64 9.90
CA LYS A 179 -21.82 -2.20 9.75
C LYS A 179 -20.35 -1.95 9.38
N THR A 180 -19.43 -2.70 9.99
CA THR A 180 -17.99 -2.60 9.74
C THR A 180 -17.64 -3.12 8.34
N GLY A 181 -18.16 -4.29 7.96
CA GLY A 181 -17.95 -4.84 6.61
C GLY A 181 -18.50 -3.91 5.52
N LEU A 182 -19.69 -3.34 5.73
CA LEU A 182 -20.27 -2.35 4.82
C LEU A 182 -19.41 -1.09 4.70
N ALA A 183 -18.85 -0.58 5.81
CA ALA A 183 -17.96 0.57 5.79
C ALA A 183 -16.67 0.28 5.01
N GLN A 184 -16.11 -0.92 5.14
CA GLN A 184 -14.92 -1.32 4.37
C GLN A 184 -15.22 -1.48 2.88
N LEU A 185 -16.35 -2.09 2.52
CA LEU A 185 -16.78 -2.18 1.11
C LEU A 185 -17.01 -0.79 0.51
N LYS A 186 -17.69 0.10 1.24
CA LYS A 186 -17.83 1.51 0.84
C LYS A 186 -16.46 2.16 0.64
N ALA A 187 -15.53 2.00 1.57
CA ALA A 187 -14.18 2.58 1.45
C ALA A 187 -13.39 2.01 0.26
N LYS A 188 -13.52 0.71 -0.02
CA LYS A 188 -12.87 0.04 -1.16
C LYS A 188 -13.38 0.55 -2.51
N HIS A 189 -14.69 0.74 -2.61
CA HIS A 189 -15.36 1.12 -3.87
C HIS A 189 -15.61 2.62 -4.01
N THR A 190 -15.38 3.40 -2.96
CA THR A 190 -15.36 4.86 -3.07
C THR A 190 -14.00 5.23 -3.61
N PRO A 191 -13.90 5.78 -4.84
CA PRO A 191 -12.63 6.31 -5.29
C PRO A 191 -12.17 7.33 -4.25
N PRO A 192 -10.88 7.31 -3.84
CA PRO A 192 -10.38 8.31 -2.91
C PRO A 192 -10.79 9.68 -3.46
N SER A 193 -11.26 10.60 -2.62
CA SER A 193 -11.48 11.99 -3.02
C SER A 193 -10.15 12.52 -3.56
N VAL A 194 -9.98 12.42 -4.87
CA VAL A 194 -8.79 12.89 -5.56
C VAL A 194 -8.97 14.40 -5.58
N LEU A 195 -8.20 15.12 -4.77
CA LEU A 195 -8.01 16.55 -5.03
C LEU A 195 -7.68 16.67 -6.52
N GLY A 196 -8.28 17.64 -7.21
CA GLY A 196 -8.02 17.84 -8.63
C GLY A 196 -6.51 17.82 -8.91
N LEU A 197 -6.11 17.23 -10.04
CA LEU A 197 -4.70 17.11 -10.41
C LEU A 197 -3.99 18.48 -10.38
N ASP A 198 -4.72 19.55 -10.69
CA ASP A 198 -4.31 20.94 -10.56
C ASP A 198 -3.91 21.31 -9.12
N VAL A 199 -4.70 20.91 -8.12
CA VAL A 199 -4.41 21.13 -6.69
C VAL A 199 -3.18 20.32 -6.26
N ILE A 200 -3.07 19.07 -6.73
CA ILE A 200 -1.90 18.21 -6.42
C ILE A 200 -0.63 18.80 -7.03
N GLU A 201 -0.67 19.19 -8.31
CA GLU A 201 0.44 19.86 -8.98
C GLU A 201 0.82 21.18 -8.30
N ALA A 202 -0.18 21.98 -7.89
CA ALA A 202 0.06 23.21 -7.15
C ALA A 202 0.79 22.93 -5.83
N GLY A 203 0.42 21.86 -5.11
CA GLY A 203 1.12 21.41 -3.89
C GLY A 203 2.56 20.95 -4.14
N TYR A 204 2.87 20.40 -5.32
CA TYR A 204 4.25 20.11 -5.73
C TYR A 204 5.04 21.34 -6.18
N LYS A 205 4.38 22.47 -6.46
CA LYS A 205 5.06 23.72 -6.87
C LYS A 205 5.17 24.73 -5.73
N SER A 206 4.31 24.63 -4.70
CA SER A 206 4.29 25.54 -3.55
C SER A 206 5.54 25.43 -2.66
N ASP A 207 5.79 26.47 -1.88
CA ASP A 207 6.85 26.45 -0.86
C ASP A 207 6.69 25.29 0.12
N TYR A 208 7.83 24.73 0.54
CA TYR A 208 7.82 23.65 1.53
C TYR A 208 7.79 24.24 2.93
N LEU A 209 6.67 24.01 3.63
CA LEU A 209 6.50 24.49 4.99
C LEU A 209 7.31 23.64 5.98
N ARG A 210 7.72 24.25 7.10
CA ARG A 210 8.33 23.55 8.25
C ARG A 210 9.61 22.76 7.90
N TYR A 211 10.41 23.27 6.97
CA TYR A 211 11.68 22.65 6.55
C TYR A 211 12.58 22.25 7.74
N HIS A 212 12.76 23.16 8.71
CA HIS A 212 13.61 22.93 9.89
C HIS A 212 13.04 21.92 10.88
N GLU A 213 11.75 21.62 10.82
CA GLU A 213 11.09 20.68 11.73
C GLU A 213 10.92 19.29 11.11
N ILE A 214 10.94 19.20 9.77
CA ILE A 214 10.67 17.95 9.04
C ILE A 214 11.90 17.50 8.25
N VAL A 215 12.39 18.32 7.31
CA VAL A 215 13.44 17.91 6.37
C VAL A 215 14.78 17.80 7.07
N ALA A 216 15.22 18.84 7.78
CA ALA A 216 16.53 18.85 8.42
C ALA A 216 16.68 17.74 9.48
N PRO A 217 15.71 17.50 10.39
CA PRO A 217 15.79 16.40 11.35
C PRO A 217 15.74 15.04 10.67
N SER A 218 14.99 14.88 9.58
CA SER A 218 14.94 13.61 8.85
C SER A 218 16.28 13.28 8.19
N ILE A 219 16.95 14.27 7.57
CA ILE A 219 18.30 14.09 7.02
C ILE A 219 19.29 13.77 8.13
N GLN A 220 19.19 14.45 9.28
CA GLN A 220 20.04 14.16 10.43
C GLN A 220 19.84 12.72 10.94
N ASN A 221 18.59 12.25 11.05
CA ASN A 221 18.28 10.89 11.44
C ASN A 221 18.83 9.86 10.45
N LEU A 222 18.64 10.08 9.14
CA LEU A 222 19.22 9.23 8.11
C LEU A 222 20.75 9.15 8.26
N ASN A 223 21.40 10.29 8.48
CA ASN A 223 22.85 10.31 8.69
C ASN A 223 23.25 9.50 9.92
N THR A 224 22.56 9.67 11.06
CA THR A 224 22.82 8.90 12.27
C THR A 224 22.65 7.40 12.06
N TYR A 225 21.60 6.97 11.37
CA TYR A 225 21.37 5.56 11.11
C TYR A 225 22.41 4.97 10.18
N VAL A 226 22.83 5.70 9.15
CA VAL A 226 23.85 5.16 8.26
C VAL A 226 25.24 5.18 8.87
N THR A 227 25.58 6.17 9.71
CA THR A 227 26.88 6.15 10.42
C THR A 227 26.95 5.09 11.51
N SER A 228 25.81 4.67 12.07
CA SER A 228 25.71 3.57 13.03
C SER A 228 25.47 2.20 12.39
N TRP A 229 25.30 2.15 11.06
CA TRP A 229 25.10 0.91 10.33
C TRP A 229 26.36 0.05 10.37
N GLN A 230 26.19 -1.22 10.75
CA GLN A 230 27.26 -2.20 10.85
C GLN A 230 27.11 -3.24 9.75
N SER A 231 28.04 -3.23 8.81
CA SER A 231 28.07 -4.14 7.66
C SER A 231 28.21 -5.62 8.04
N GLY A 232 28.83 -5.90 9.18
CA GLY A 232 28.96 -7.26 9.73
C GLY A 232 27.66 -7.83 10.30
N ILE A 233 26.63 -6.99 10.52
CA ILE A 233 25.34 -7.39 11.11
C ILE A 233 24.19 -7.22 10.11
N TYR A 234 24.20 -6.14 9.32
CA TYR A 234 23.10 -5.77 8.44
C TYR A 234 23.56 -5.67 6.98
N LEU A 235 22.78 -6.24 6.06
CA LEU A 235 23.11 -6.31 4.63
C LEU A 235 23.29 -4.93 3.98
N ALA A 236 22.39 -3.99 4.27
CA ALA A 236 22.45 -2.61 3.77
C ALA A 236 21.56 -1.69 4.63
N PRO A 237 21.82 -0.37 4.64
CA PRO A 237 20.97 0.59 5.32
C PRO A 237 19.70 0.87 4.49
N TYR A 238 18.58 0.26 4.85
CA TYR A 238 17.28 0.52 4.23
C TYR A 238 16.45 1.48 5.09
N THR A 239 15.73 2.40 4.44
CA THR A 239 14.73 3.24 5.11
C THR A 239 13.39 3.12 4.41
N CYS A 240 12.32 2.97 5.19
CA CYS A 240 10.95 2.98 4.70
C CYS A 240 10.21 4.21 5.21
N LEU A 241 9.60 4.98 4.31
CA LEU A 241 8.75 6.12 4.66
C LEU A 241 7.28 5.69 4.59
N ILE A 242 6.67 5.46 5.76
CA ILE A 242 5.28 5.01 5.88
C ILE A 242 4.39 6.20 6.21
N GLY A 243 3.27 6.32 5.50
CA GLY A 243 2.27 7.36 5.76
C GLY A 243 1.09 7.23 4.82
N LEU A 244 -0.03 7.85 5.17
CA LEU A 244 -1.25 7.85 4.37
C LEU A 244 -1.01 8.47 2.98
N THR A 245 -1.91 8.22 2.04
CA THR A 245 -1.92 8.90 0.75
C THR A 245 -2.02 10.41 0.98
N MET A 246 -1.33 11.21 0.15
CA MET A 246 -1.36 12.67 0.16
C MET A 246 -0.77 13.39 1.40
N VAL A 247 -0.08 12.70 2.30
CA VAL A 247 0.62 13.34 3.43
C VAL A 247 1.96 13.99 3.06
N GLY A 248 2.28 14.10 1.77
CA GLY A 248 3.50 14.77 1.29
C GLY A 248 4.78 13.91 1.31
N LYS A 249 4.68 12.56 1.35
CA LYS A 249 5.85 11.65 1.31
C LYS A 249 6.81 11.95 0.15
N THR A 250 6.28 12.01 -1.07
CA THR A 250 7.06 12.34 -2.27
C THR A 250 7.66 13.73 -2.17
N ARG A 251 6.89 14.70 -1.67
CA ARG A 251 7.34 16.09 -1.54
C ARG A 251 8.52 16.20 -0.55
N LEU A 252 8.49 15.46 0.55
CA LEU A 252 9.60 15.36 1.50
C LEU A 252 10.87 14.85 0.80
N LEU A 253 10.76 13.81 -0.01
CA LEU A 253 11.90 13.22 -0.70
C LEU A 253 12.49 14.13 -1.77
N MET A 254 11.64 14.84 -2.52
CA MET A 254 12.10 15.88 -3.44
C MET A 254 12.88 16.97 -2.71
N LYS A 255 12.46 17.34 -1.50
CA LYS A 255 13.17 18.34 -0.69
C LYS A 255 14.46 17.82 -0.09
N MET A 256 14.49 16.57 0.35
CA MET A 256 15.73 15.92 0.77
C MET A 256 16.76 15.86 -0.37
N ALA A 257 16.29 15.62 -1.60
CA ALA A 257 17.14 15.58 -2.76
C ALA A 257 17.80 16.94 -3.07
N GLU A 258 17.26 18.07 -2.59
CA GLU A 258 17.95 19.37 -2.71
C GLU A 258 19.19 19.47 -1.82
N GLU A 259 19.33 18.61 -0.81
CA GLU A 259 20.41 18.64 0.20
C GLU A 259 21.43 17.50 0.02
N MET A 260 21.12 16.48 -0.77
CA MET A 260 22.00 15.33 -1.03
C MET A 260 21.76 14.73 -2.41
N CYS A 261 22.73 13.96 -2.92
CA CYS A 261 22.54 13.21 -4.15
C CYS A 261 21.56 12.05 -3.94
N VAL A 262 20.46 12.07 -4.69
CA VAL A 262 19.42 11.04 -4.66
C VAL A 262 19.20 10.56 -6.09
N VAL A 263 19.13 9.25 -6.31
CA VAL A 263 18.53 8.69 -7.52
C VAL A 263 17.10 8.27 -7.21
N TYR A 264 16.15 8.93 -7.84
CA TYR A 264 14.73 8.80 -7.62
C TYR A 264 14.09 7.93 -8.72
N ILE A 265 13.49 6.81 -8.31
CA ILE A 265 12.88 5.87 -9.25
C ILE A 265 11.47 5.51 -8.77
N CYS A 266 10.49 5.94 -9.56
CA CYS A 266 9.07 5.73 -9.30
C CYS A 266 8.54 4.53 -10.10
N LEU A 267 8.20 3.44 -9.42
CA LEU A 267 7.75 2.18 -10.03
C LEU A 267 6.23 2.06 -10.19
N ARG A 268 5.49 3.19 -10.30
CA ARG A 268 4.03 3.19 -10.52
C ARG A 268 3.61 2.42 -11.77
N PRO A 269 2.44 1.78 -11.86
CA PRO A 269 1.96 1.12 -13.08
C PRO A 269 2.08 2.00 -14.35
N GLU A 270 2.26 1.39 -15.52
CA GLU A 270 2.46 2.11 -16.80
C GLU A 270 1.26 2.99 -17.19
N ASP A 271 0.05 2.58 -16.84
CA ASP A 271 -1.22 3.26 -17.08
C ASP A 271 -1.57 4.29 -16.01
N SER A 272 -0.73 4.45 -14.98
CA SER A 272 -1.00 5.36 -13.88
C SER A 272 -0.87 6.83 -14.30
N THR A 273 -1.96 7.59 -14.19
CA THR A 273 -2.01 9.04 -14.48
C THR A 273 -1.68 9.95 -13.30
N GLY A 274 -1.49 9.40 -12.09
CA GLY A 274 -1.27 10.21 -10.89
C GLY A 274 0.18 10.68 -10.68
N GLU A 275 0.35 11.64 -9.78
CA GLU A 275 1.66 12.18 -9.37
C GLU A 275 2.24 11.48 -8.13
N PRO A 276 3.57 11.27 -8.03
CA PRO A 276 4.59 11.57 -9.05
C PRO A 276 4.51 10.62 -10.25
N LYS A 277 4.87 11.10 -11.44
CA LYS A 277 4.94 10.29 -12.67
C LYS A 277 5.86 9.06 -12.50
N ARG A 278 5.56 7.98 -13.24
CA ARG A 278 6.43 6.79 -13.36
C ARG A 278 7.77 7.22 -13.98
N SER A 279 8.89 6.74 -13.44
CA SER A 279 10.22 7.04 -13.97
C SER A 279 10.48 6.30 -15.27
N LEU A 280 11.25 6.89 -16.19
CA LEU A 280 11.62 6.23 -17.46
C LEU A 280 12.42 4.93 -17.23
N LEU A 281 13.29 4.90 -16.21
CA LEU A 281 14.04 3.70 -15.80
C LEU A 281 13.20 2.60 -15.14
N ALA A 282 11.91 2.86 -14.85
CA ALA A 282 11.11 1.91 -14.09
C ALA A 282 10.87 0.58 -14.84
N ASN A 283 10.84 0.61 -16.16
CA ASN A 283 10.72 -0.59 -16.99
C ASN A 283 12.03 -1.39 -17.03
N ASP A 284 13.17 -0.70 -17.01
CA ASP A 284 14.48 -1.34 -16.97
C ASP A 284 14.76 -1.96 -15.59
N LEU A 285 14.24 -1.38 -14.51
CA LEU A 285 14.37 -1.97 -13.17
C LEU A 285 13.38 -3.11 -12.88
N LEU A 286 12.37 -3.27 -13.73
CA LEU A 286 11.40 -4.36 -13.66
C LEU A 286 11.42 -5.15 -14.98
N PRO A 287 12.56 -5.79 -15.34
CA PRO A 287 12.66 -6.48 -16.61
C PRO A 287 11.70 -7.68 -16.63
N PRO A 288 10.99 -7.93 -17.74
CA PRO A 288 10.00 -9.01 -17.82
C PRO A 288 10.63 -10.40 -17.70
N SER A 289 11.91 -10.53 -18.06
CA SER A 289 12.69 -11.76 -17.93
C SER A 289 14.18 -11.45 -17.98
N SER A 290 14.98 -12.16 -17.19
CA SER A 290 16.44 -12.19 -17.30
C SER A 290 16.94 -13.60 -17.01
N PRO A 291 17.92 -14.13 -17.76
CA PRO A 291 18.53 -15.43 -17.45
C PRO A 291 19.29 -15.39 -16.11
N ASP A 292 19.78 -14.21 -15.71
CA ASP A 292 20.43 -13.97 -14.42
C ASP A 292 20.04 -12.58 -13.90
N PHE A 293 19.03 -12.53 -13.04
CA PHE A 293 18.59 -11.29 -12.41
C PHE A 293 19.69 -10.67 -11.52
N LYS A 294 20.54 -11.47 -10.88
CA LYS A 294 21.58 -10.96 -10.00
C LYS A 294 22.62 -10.19 -10.82
N ALA A 295 23.13 -10.81 -11.89
CA ALA A 295 24.07 -10.15 -12.80
C ALA A 295 23.44 -8.90 -13.43
N TYR A 296 22.18 -8.99 -13.85
CA TYR A 296 21.45 -7.85 -14.42
C TYR A 296 21.37 -6.66 -13.45
N TYR A 297 20.90 -6.90 -12.21
CA TYR A 297 20.75 -5.84 -11.22
C TYR A 297 22.11 -5.23 -10.82
N ILE A 298 23.16 -6.04 -10.73
CA ILE A 298 24.52 -5.52 -10.49
C ILE A 298 24.92 -4.54 -11.61
N LYS A 299 24.72 -4.91 -12.87
CA LYS A 299 25.08 -4.09 -14.04
C LYS A 299 24.27 -2.80 -14.13
N ILE A 300 22.94 -2.85 -13.95
CA ILE A 300 22.11 -1.63 -14.03
C ILE A 300 22.38 -0.67 -12.87
N ILE A 301 22.64 -1.18 -11.66
CA ILE A 301 23.04 -0.34 -10.52
C ILE A 301 24.40 0.31 -10.79
N ALA A 302 25.38 -0.46 -11.29
CA ALA A 302 26.69 0.07 -11.67
C ALA A 302 26.58 1.14 -12.77
N ALA A 303 25.75 0.92 -13.78
CA ALA A 303 25.47 1.89 -14.84
C ALA A 303 24.88 3.20 -14.27
N ILE A 304 23.90 3.13 -13.37
CA ILE A 304 23.33 4.29 -12.68
C ILE A 304 24.43 5.05 -11.91
N PHE A 305 25.29 4.34 -11.19
CA PHE A 305 26.41 4.93 -10.44
C PHE A 305 27.42 5.62 -11.36
N LEU A 306 27.81 5.00 -12.46
CA LEU A 306 28.76 5.57 -13.42
C LEU A 306 28.21 6.83 -14.07
N VAL A 307 26.95 6.83 -14.52
CA VAL A 307 26.31 8.03 -15.09
C VAL A 307 26.21 9.15 -14.04
N THR A 308 25.86 8.79 -12.80
CA THR A 308 25.83 9.75 -11.69
C THR A 308 27.21 10.35 -11.47
N ALA A 309 28.27 9.53 -11.38
CA ALA A 309 29.62 10.03 -11.19
C ALA A 309 30.07 10.95 -12.33
N LYS A 310 29.81 10.57 -13.59
CA LYS A 310 30.11 11.39 -14.77
C LYS A 310 29.46 12.77 -14.67
N PHE A 311 28.19 12.86 -14.25
CA PHE A 311 27.51 14.15 -14.05
C PHE A 311 28.26 15.04 -13.05
N PHE A 312 28.69 14.50 -11.91
CA PHE A 312 29.38 15.28 -10.89
C PHE A 312 30.85 15.61 -11.22
N GLN A 313 31.53 14.80 -12.06
CA GLN A 313 32.90 15.04 -12.54
C GLN A 313 33.01 16.22 -13.51
N LEU A 314 32.02 16.41 -14.38
CA LEU A 314 32.11 17.34 -15.52
C LEU A 314 32.15 18.83 -15.14
N THR A 315 32.13 19.20 -13.86
CA THR A 315 32.03 20.59 -13.44
C THR A 315 32.90 20.84 -12.19
N PRO A 316 33.66 21.96 -12.09
CA PRO A 316 34.56 22.24 -10.98
C PRO A 316 33.83 22.44 -9.64
N ILE A 317 34.37 21.82 -8.58
CA ILE A 317 33.72 21.45 -7.31
C ILE A 317 33.34 22.62 -6.37
N ILE A 318 33.77 23.87 -6.62
CA ILE A 318 34.07 24.74 -5.47
C ILE A 318 32.95 25.69 -4.97
N SER A 319 31.92 26.09 -5.74
CA SER A 319 31.06 27.21 -5.25
C SER A 319 29.57 26.96 -4.97
N ASN A 320 28.95 25.83 -5.31
CA ASN A 320 27.56 25.59 -4.86
C ASN A 320 27.07 24.12 -4.99
N LEU A 321 27.43 23.26 -4.03
CA LEU A 321 26.99 21.85 -3.99
C LEU A 321 25.45 21.71 -3.96
N LYS A 322 24.75 22.60 -3.27
CA LYS A 322 23.28 22.62 -3.23
C LYS A 322 22.66 22.94 -4.59
N LYS A 323 23.27 23.86 -5.36
CA LYS A 323 22.86 24.11 -6.75
C LYS A 323 23.06 22.86 -7.61
N ARG A 324 24.17 22.16 -7.45
CA ARG A 324 24.45 20.89 -8.18
C ARG A 324 23.43 19.82 -7.87
N TYR A 325 23.02 19.65 -6.61
CA TYR A 325 21.98 18.69 -6.25
C TYR A 325 20.64 19.03 -6.90
N ARG A 326 20.29 20.31 -7.02
CA ARG A 326 19.11 20.73 -7.80
C ARG A 326 19.24 20.41 -9.29
N GLU A 327 20.37 20.78 -9.91
CA GLU A 327 20.64 20.47 -11.32
C GLU A 327 20.60 18.95 -11.58
N TRP A 328 21.13 18.16 -10.65
CA TRP A 328 21.07 16.69 -10.67
C TRP A 328 19.62 16.19 -10.58
N ASN A 329 18.81 16.75 -9.67
CA ASN A 329 17.42 16.34 -9.51
C ASN A 329 16.55 16.60 -10.72
N GLU A 330 16.83 17.69 -11.44
CA GLU A 330 16.19 17.96 -12.71
C GLU A 330 16.69 16.96 -13.76
N HIS A 331 18.02 16.79 -13.88
CA HIS A 331 18.64 15.93 -14.89
C HIS A 331 18.20 14.46 -14.82
N GLN A 332 18.14 13.87 -13.62
CA GLN A 332 17.80 12.45 -13.45
C GLN A 332 16.37 12.08 -13.88
N THR A 333 15.51 13.06 -14.12
CA THR A 333 14.14 12.85 -14.62
C THR A 333 14.03 12.95 -16.14
N THR A 334 15.14 13.25 -16.83
CA THR A 334 15.14 13.51 -18.28
C THR A 334 15.36 12.24 -19.10
N PRO A 335 14.91 12.23 -20.38
CA PRO A 335 15.25 11.17 -21.34
C PRO A 335 16.76 11.02 -21.59
N THR A 336 17.53 12.10 -21.41
CA THR A 336 19.01 12.06 -21.51
C THR A 336 19.60 11.13 -20.47
N PHE A 337 19.23 11.30 -19.20
CA PHE A 337 19.72 10.42 -18.12
C PHE A 337 19.35 8.96 -18.38
N HIS A 338 18.10 8.69 -18.76
CA HIS A 338 17.63 7.35 -19.11
C HIS A 338 18.47 6.71 -20.22
N ARG A 339 18.67 7.44 -21.34
CA ARG A 339 19.50 6.98 -22.46
C ARG A 339 20.93 6.69 -22.05
N ASP A 340 21.53 7.58 -21.26
CA ASP A 340 22.93 7.45 -20.85
C ASP A 340 23.12 6.24 -19.92
N VAL A 341 22.16 5.97 -19.01
CA VAL A 341 22.17 4.74 -18.19
C VAL A 341 22.04 3.49 -19.06
N LEU A 342 21.15 3.48 -20.05
CA LEU A 342 21.03 2.34 -20.96
C LEU A 342 22.27 2.12 -21.81
N GLN A 343 22.98 3.19 -22.17
CA GLN A 343 24.24 3.09 -22.90
C GLN A 343 25.35 2.47 -22.04
N GLU A 344 25.47 2.86 -20.76
CA GLU A 344 26.40 2.23 -19.82
C GLU A 344 26.02 0.76 -19.54
N LEU A 345 24.72 0.46 -19.41
CA LEU A 345 24.23 -0.90 -19.21
C LEU A 345 24.62 -1.82 -20.38
N ARG A 346 24.40 -1.39 -21.64
CA ARG A 346 24.81 -2.13 -22.84
C ARG A 346 26.31 -2.35 -22.93
N THR A 347 27.09 -1.38 -22.47
CA THR A 347 28.56 -1.51 -22.41
C THR A 347 28.95 -2.58 -21.39
N SER A 348 28.21 -2.67 -20.28
CA SER A 348 28.41 -3.65 -19.21
C SER A 348 27.92 -5.07 -19.57
N ASP A 349 27.13 -5.23 -20.64
CA ASP A 349 26.70 -6.55 -21.11
C ASP A 349 27.85 -7.42 -21.60
N GLN A 350 28.95 -6.80 -22.02
CA GLN A 350 30.19 -7.48 -22.42
C GLN A 350 30.89 -8.17 -21.25
N ILE A 351 30.55 -7.82 -20.00
CA ILE A 351 31.11 -8.41 -18.79
C ILE A 351 30.30 -9.66 -18.44
N THR A 352 30.85 -10.83 -18.73
CA THR A 352 30.15 -12.13 -18.55
C THR A 352 30.66 -12.91 -17.34
N GLU A 353 31.89 -12.68 -16.90
CA GLU A 353 32.48 -13.39 -15.76
C GLU A 353 31.98 -12.83 -14.42
N GLN A 354 31.55 -13.71 -13.50
CA GLN A 354 30.97 -13.30 -12.22
C GLN A 354 31.91 -12.44 -11.35
N ASN A 355 33.21 -12.73 -11.36
CA ASN A 355 34.19 -11.95 -10.60
C ASN A 355 34.33 -10.53 -11.17
N GLU A 356 34.34 -10.39 -12.49
CA GLU A 356 34.39 -9.09 -13.16
C GLU A 356 33.07 -8.31 -13.00
N ILE A 357 31.92 -8.98 -12.92
CA ILE A 357 30.63 -8.35 -12.62
C ILE A 357 30.64 -7.73 -11.21
N ALA A 358 31.12 -8.47 -10.20
CA ALA A 358 31.22 -7.96 -8.83
C ALA A 358 32.23 -6.80 -8.71
N LYS A 359 33.35 -6.92 -9.42
CA LYS A 359 34.37 -5.86 -9.50
C LYS A 359 33.83 -4.61 -10.20
N HIS A 360 33.06 -4.76 -11.27
CA HIS A 360 32.45 -3.64 -11.99
C HIS A 360 31.58 -2.76 -11.09
N LEU A 361 30.74 -3.37 -10.23
CA LEU A 361 29.97 -2.62 -9.25
C LEU A 361 30.86 -1.94 -8.21
N THR A 362 31.92 -2.62 -7.76
CA THR A 362 32.89 -2.05 -6.81
C THR A 362 33.62 -0.84 -7.40
N ASP A 363 33.99 -0.90 -8.67
CA ASP A 363 34.64 0.19 -9.39
C ASP A 363 33.68 1.37 -9.60
N ALA A 364 32.42 1.09 -9.98
CA ALA A 364 31.38 2.12 -10.11
C ALA A 364 31.13 2.84 -8.78
N VAL A 365 31.02 2.07 -7.70
CA VAL A 365 30.94 2.56 -6.32
C VAL A 365 32.12 3.48 -5.98
N THR A 366 33.34 3.02 -6.24
CA THR A 366 34.57 3.77 -5.95
C THR A 366 34.60 5.07 -6.74
N THR A 367 34.17 5.03 -8.00
CA THR A 367 34.09 6.20 -8.89
C THR A 367 33.14 7.25 -8.30
N VAL A 368 31.98 6.84 -7.77
CA VAL A 368 31.06 7.78 -7.12
C VAL A 368 31.64 8.36 -5.84
N GLN A 369 32.35 7.55 -5.04
CA GLN A 369 32.99 8.03 -3.81
C GLN A 369 34.05 9.11 -4.07
N GLN A 370 34.74 9.06 -5.21
CA GLN A 370 35.78 10.03 -5.57
C GLN A 370 35.21 11.42 -5.92
N VAL A 371 33.96 11.50 -6.37
CA VAL A 371 33.34 12.76 -6.82
C VAL A 371 32.65 13.52 -5.69
N PHE A 372 32.42 12.87 -4.55
CA PHE A 372 31.83 13.49 -3.37
C PHE A 372 32.91 13.79 -2.31
N PRO A 373 33.04 15.05 -1.85
CA PRO A 373 34.09 15.45 -0.92
C PRO A 373 33.97 14.74 0.44
N ASN A 374 35.12 14.58 1.11
CA ASN A 374 35.22 14.05 2.47
C ASN A 374 34.58 15.05 3.46
N PRO A 375 33.81 14.62 4.49
CA PRO A 375 32.88 15.47 5.26
C PRO A 375 33.55 16.40 6.29
N LYS A 376 34.80 16.84 6.09
CA LYS A 376 35.41 17.85 6.98
C LYS A 376 34.78 19.25 6.87
N ASP A 377 33.81 19.44 5.97
CA ASP A 377 32.98 20.63 5.93
C ASP A 377 31.52 20.25 5.60
N PRO A 378 30.72 19.83 6.59
CA PRO A 378 29.30 19.70 6.40
C PRO A 378 28.74 21.12 6.27
N GLY A 379 28.28 21.48 5.07
CA GLY A 379 27.59 22.73 4.74
C GLY A 379 26.23 22.88 5.42
N LEU A 380 26.15 22.65 6.73
CA LEU A 380 25.12 23.10 7.64
C LEU A 380 25.77 24.11 8.60
N LYS A 381 25.84 25.37 8.18
CA LYS A 381 26.07 26.48 9.10
C LYS A 381 24.87 26.55 10.05
N THR A 382 24.90 25.83 11.16
CA THR A 382 24.08 26.17 12.31
C THR A 382 24.60 27.50 12.84
N LYS A 383 23.83 28.59 12.67
CA LYS A 383 24.11 29.83 13.42
C LYS A 383 24.11 29.48 14.90
N PRO A 384 25.11 29.91 15.69
CA PRO A 384 25.01 29.80 17.13
C PRO A 384 23.87 30.71 17.59
N THR A 385 22.87 30.13 18.23
CA THR A 385 21.84 30.86 18.97
C THR A 385 22.55 31.55 20.13
N SER A 386 22.77 32.86 20.01
CA SER A 386 23.11 33.70 21.15
C SER A 386 21.94 33.65 22.14
N LEU A 387 22.18 33.10 23.33
CA LEU A 387 21.28 33.27 24.47
C LEU A 387 21.19 34.77 24.81
N PRO A 388 19.99 35.34 25.03
CA PRO A 388 19.89 36.62 25.70
C PRO A 388 20.21 36.44 27.19
N SER A 389 21.07 37.34 27.66
CA SER A 389 21.39 37.65 29.06
C SER A 389 20.18 38.11 29.86
#